data_AF-A0A521N8J5-F1
#
_entry.id   AF-A0A521N8J5-F1
#
_cell.length_a   1.000
_cell.length_b   1.000
_cell.length_c   1.000
_cell.angle_alpha   90.00
_cell.angle_beta   90.00
_cell.angle_gamma   90.00
#
_symmetry.space_group_name_H-M   'P 1'
#
loop_
_entity.id
_entity.type
_entity.pdbx_description
1 polymer ?
#
loop_
_entity_poly.entity_id
_entity_poly.type
_entity_poly.pdbx_seq_one_letter_code
_entity_poly.pdbx_strand_id
1 'polypeptide(L)'
;FYRKDAMILDLRYNTGGNVHDEVLKFLSQRTYLNWKYREGKLSPQSNFGPADKPIVLLINEQSLSDAEVTAAGFKALKLGKIIGMGTYRWIIFTSGAGLVDGSFVRLPGWGCYSIDGKDLELTGVDPDIQVGMNFEDRINKRDPQLDRAIEEILKQLK
;
A
#
# COMPACT_ATOMS: atom_id res chain seq x y z
N PHE A 1 -0.47 -11.98 -12.05
CA PHE A 1 -1.66 -11.90 -11.16
C PHE A 1 -2.79 -12.85 -11.57
N TYR A 2 -3.22 -12.91 -12.84
CA TYR A 2 -4.46 -13.61 -13.24
C TYR A 2 -4.68 -15.06 -12.71
N ARG A 3 -3.61 -15.86 -12.53
CA ARG A 3 -3.68 -17.24 -11.98
C ARG A 3 -3.44 -17.37 -10.47
N LYS A 4 -3.25 -16.28 -9.75
CA LYS A 4 -3.04 -16.30 -8.30
C LYS A 4 -4.35 -15.97 -7.61
N ASP A 5 -4.64 -16.64 -6.50
CA ASP A 5 -5.91 -16.48 -5.79
C ASP A 5 -5.92 -15.28 -4.84
N ALA A 6 -4.73 -14.76 -4.49
CA ALA A 6 -4.57 -13.57 -3.66
C ALA A 6 -3.25 -12.83 -3.97
N MET A 7 -3.06 -11.65 -3.36
CA MET A 7 -1.87 -10.82 -3.54
C MET A 7 -1.40 -10.17 -2.23
N ILE A 8 -0.09 -10.22 -2.00
CA ILE A 8 0.59 -9.39 -1.01
C ILE A 8 1.28 -8.26 -1.77
N LEU A 9 0.93 -7.01 -1.46
CA LEU A 9 1.63 -5.83 -1.92
C LEU A 9 2.60 -5.38 -0.82
N ASP A 10 3.89 -5.36 -1.12
CA ASP A 10 4.92 -5.02 -0.14
C ASP A 10 5.43 -3.58 -0.36
N LEU A 11 5.11 -2.68 0.57
CA LEU A 11 5.58 -1.29 0.61
C LEU A 11 6.62 -1.06 1.72
N ARG A 12 7.14 -2.12 2.34
CA ARG A 12 8.23 -1.98 3.31
C ARG A 12 9.42 -1.35 2.60
N TYR A 13 10.05 -0.37 3.27
CA TYR A 13 11.20 0.37 2.73
C TYR A 13 10.91 1.23 1.48
N ASN A 14 9.65 1.42 1.09
CA ASN A 14 9.28 2.32 0.00
C ASN A 14 9.37 3.78 0.48
N THR A 15 10.16 4.61 -0.22
CA THR A 15 10.44 6.00 0.15
C THR A 15 9.57 7.03 -0.58
N GLY A 16 8.44 6.62 -1.13
CA GLY A 16 7.46 7.50 -1.77
C GLY A 16 7.65 7.65 -3.29
N GLY A 17 7.15 8.76 -3.82
CA GLY A 17 6.92 8.96 -5.25
C GLY A 17 5.70 9.86 -5.48
N ASN A 18 4.90 9.54 -6.49
CA ASN A 18 3.69 10.29 -6.82
C ASN A 18 2.66 9.46 -7.63
N VAL A 19 2.63 8.14 -7.42
CA VAL A 19 1.82 7.19 -8.23
C VAL A 19 0.75 6.46 -7.41
N HIS A 20 0.52 6.89 -6.16
CA HIS A 20 -0.50 6.30 -5.29
C HIS A 20 -1.88 6.22 -5.97
N ASP A 21 -2.26 7.22 -6.78
CA ASP A 21 -3.56 7.25 -7.44
C ASP A 21 -3.70 6.13 -8.49
N GLU A 22 -2.71 5.94 -9.37
CA GLU A 22 -2.72 4.84 -10.34
C GLU A 22 -2.68 3.47 -9.65
N VAL A 23 -1.91 3.34 -8.58
CA VAL A 23 -1.84 2.10 -7.77
C VAL A 23 -3.20 1.80 -7.16
N LEU A 24 -3.82 2.75 -6.46
CA LEU A 24 -5.12 2.57 -5.82
C LEU A 24 -6.24 2.34 -6.82
N LYS A 25 -6.23 3.03 -7.97
CA LYS A 25 -7.16 2.78 -9.08
C LYS A 25 -7.04 1.36 -9.61
N PHE A 26 -5.82 0.88 -9.83
CA PHE A 26 -5.62 -0.50 -10.25
C PHE A 26 -6.15 -1.47 -9.19
N LEU A 27 -5.72 -1.34 -7.93
CA LEU A 27 -6.11 -2.25 -6.84
C LEU A 27 -7.60 -2.29 -6.55
N SER A 28 -8.34 -1.22 -6.83
CA SER A 28 -9.79 -1.11 -6.58
C SER A 28 -10.68 -1.64 -7.71
N GLN A 29 -10.10 -2.02 -8.85
CA GLN A 29 -10.86 -2.58 -9.97
C GLN A 29 -11.54 -3.90 -9.58
N ARG A 30 -12.85 -3.99 -9.79
CA ARG A 30 -13.70 -5.18 -9.57
C ARG A 30 -14.23 -5.72 -10.88
N THR A 31 -14.41 -7.02 -10.98
CA THR A 31 -15.14 -7.63 -12.10
C THR A 31 -16.62 -7.25 -11.98
N TYR A 32 -17.21 -6.76 -13.06
CA TYR A 32 -18.64 -6.43 -13.12
C TYR A 32 -19.39 -7.18 -14.25
N LEU A 33 -18.69 -7.86 -15.15
CA LEU A 33 -19.27 -8.67 -16.22
C LEU A 33 -18.43 -9.93 -16.52
N ASN A 34 -19.10 -10.95 -17.06
CA ASN A 34 -18.48 -12.15 -17.62
C ASN A 34 -18.61 -12.18 -19.14
N TRP A 35 -17.56 -12.61 -19.83
CA TRP A 35 -17.44 -12.68 -21.27
C TRP A 35 -17.27 -14.13 -21.70
N LYS A 36 -17.82 -14.52 -22.85
CA LYS A 36 -17.58 -15.82 -23.46
C LYS A 36 -17.40 -15.69 -24.96
N TYR A 37 -16.53 -16.52 -25.52
CA TYR A 37 -16.54 -16.77 -26.96
C TYR A 37 -17.79 -17.57 -27.34
N ARG A 38 -18.19 -17.56 -28.63
CA ARG A 38 -19.28 -18.42 -29.12
C ARG A 38 -18.91 -19.89 -28.87
N GLU A 39 -19.78 -20.64 -28.20
CA GLU A 39 -19.51 -22.00 -27.69
C GLU A 39 -18.33 -22.12 -26.69
N GLY A 40 -17.80 -21.01 -26.17
CA GLY A 40 -16.74 -20.99 -25.16
C GLY A 40 -17.26 -21.00 -23.72
N LYS A 41 -16.36 -21.24 -22.76
CA LYS A 41 -16.65 -21.06 -21.34
C LYS A 41 -16.80 -19.58 -20.99
N LEU A 42 -17.69 -19.27 -20.05
CA LEU A 42 -17.72 -17.96 -19.41
C LEU A 42 -16.40 -17.73 -18.67
N SER A 43 -15.87 -16.52 -18.81
CA SER A 43 -14.70 -16.03 -18.11
C SER A 43 -14.95 -14.62 -17.61
N PRO A 44 -14.41 -14.23 -16.45
CA PRO A 44 -14.36 -12.83 -16.04
C PRO A 44 -13.70 -11.96 -17.11
N GLN A 45 -14.01 -10.67 -17.13
CA GLN A 45 -13.26 -9.69 -17.94
C GLN A 45 -11.74 -9.86 -17.74
N SER A 46 -11.00 -9.95 -18.85
CA SER A 46 -9.55 -10.18 -18.80
C SER A 46 -8.80 -8.97 -18.23
N ASN A 47 -7.78 -9.20 -17.40
CA ASN A 47 -6.98 -8.17 -16.71
C ASN A 47 -7.79 -7.17 -15.84
N PHE A 48 -9.00 -7.55 -15.41
CA PHE A 48 -9.80 -6.78 -14.47
C PHE A 48 -9.97 -7.55 -13.16
N GLY A 49 -10.23 -6.84 -12.06
CA GLY A 49 -10.67 -7.48 -10.80
C GLY A 49 -9.60 -7.82 -9.74
N PRO A 50 -8.49 -7.09 -9.55
CA PRO A 50 -7.63 -7.32 -8.40
C PRO A 50 -8.38 -7.25 -7.06
N ALA A 51 -9.40 -6.40 -6.95
CA ALA A 51 -10.23 -6.27 -5.75
C ALA A 51 -11.22 -7.44 -5.54
N ASP A 52 -11.34 -8.37 -6.49
CA ASP A 52 -12.18 -9.56 -6.34
C ASP A 52 -11.46 -10.65 -5.53
N LYS A 53 -10.14 -10.49 -5.33
CA LYS A 53 -9.28 -11.42 -4.61
C LYS A 53 -8.75 -10.77 -3.35
N PRO A 54 -8.44 -11.54 -2.29
CA PRO A 54 -7.82 -11.00 -1.09
C PRO A 54 -6.51 -10.27 -1.42
N ILE A 55 -6.37 -9.07 -0.85
CA ILE A 55 -5.13 -8.29 -0.89
C ILE A 55 -4.68 -8.02 0.54
N VAL A 56 -3.38 -8.17 0.80
CA VAL A 56 -2.73 -7.73 2.03
C VAL A 56 -1.65 -6.73 1.67
N LEU A 57 -1.57 -5.64 2.43
CA LEU A 57 -0.52 -4.62 2.29
C LEU A 57 0.50 -4.79 3.42
N LEU A 58 1.79 -4.88 3.08
CA LEU A 58 2.87 -4.81 4.05
C LEU A 58 3.43 -3.39 4.12
N ILE A 59 3.56 -2.87 5.33
CA ILE A 59 4.21 -1.58 5.63
C ILE A 59 5.21 -1.75 6.77
N ASN A 60 6.16 -0.84 6.88
CA ASN A 60 7.04 -0.76 8.04
C ASN A 60 7.35 0.69 8.40
N GLU A 61 8.19 0.83 9.43
CA GLU A 61 8.68 2.11 9.94
C GLU A 61 9.45 2.93 8.91
N GLN A 62 9.79 2.35 7.75
CA GLN A 62 10.49 3.02 6.65
C GLN A 62 9.62 3.24 5.41
N SER A 63 8.34 2.85 5.45
CA SER A 63 7.35 3.25 4.45
C SER A 63 7.07 4.75 4.62
N LEU A 64 7.41 5.55 3.61
CA LEU A 64 7.50 7.01 3.71
C LEU A 64 6.80 7.71 2.55
N SER A 65 6.28 8.92 2.81
CA SER A 65 5.70 9.81 1.81
C SER A 65 4.60 9.12 1.00
N ASP A 66 4.67 9.06 -0.33
CA ASP A 66 3.62 8.50 -1.18
C ASP A 66 3.22 7.05 -0.82
N ALA A 67 4.10 6.30 -0.16
CA ALA A 67 3.77 4.99 0.41
C ALA A 67 2.74 5.10 1.55
N GLU A 68 2.80 6.16 2.35
CA GLU A 68 1.84 6.48 3.42
C GLU A 68 0.49 6.89 2.81
N VAL A 69 0.50 7.67 1.72
CA VAL A 69 -0.73 8.00 0.97
C VAL A 69 -1.36 6.72 0.41
N THR A 70 -0.56 5.84 -0.18
CA THR A 70 -1.02 4.55 -0.68
C THR A 70 -1.60 3.70 0.44
N ALA A 71 -0.95 3.62 1.60
CA ALA A 71 -1.43 2.84 2.74
C ALA A 71 -2.73 3.41 3.33
N ALA A 72 -2.79 4.73 3.53
CA ALA A 72 -3.99 5.41 4.00
C ALA A 72 -5.17 5.25 3.03
N GLY A 73 -4.91 5.42 1.74
CA GLY A 73 -5.90 5.21 0.67
C GLY A 73 -6.36 3.76 0.59
N PHE A 74 -5.46 2.79 0.72
CA PHE A 74 -5.78 1.37 0.74
C PHE A 74 -6.74 1.02 1.89
N LYS A 75 -6.49 1.60 3.08
CA LYS A 75 -7.35 1.48 4.26
C LYS A 75 -8.72 2.14 4.04
N ALA A 76 -8.74 3.38 3.54
CA ALA A 76 -9.95 4.15 3.30
C ALA A 76 -10.87 3.48 2.26
N LEU A 77 -10.29 2.89 1.21
CA LEU A 77 -10.99 2.16 0.16
C LEU A 77 -11.36 0.72 0.55
N LYS A 78 -10.98 0.26 1.75
CA LYS A 78 -11.26 -1.08 2.28
C LYS A 78 -10.80 -2.20 1.33
N LEU A 79 -9.60 -2.04 0.76
CA LEU A 79 -9.06 -2.98 -0.23
C LEU A 79 -8.47 -4.26 0.39
N GLY A 80 -8.19 -4.25 1.69
CA GLY A 80 -7.62 -5.37 2.39
C GLY A 80 -7.11 -4.98 3.77
N LYS A 81 -6.33 -5.87 4.39
CA LYS A 81 -5.66 -5.61 5.67
C LYS A 81 -4.23 -5.12 5.47
N ILE A 82 -3.80 -4.24 6.37
CA ILE A 82 -2.43 -3.76 6.46
C ILE A 82 -1.71 -4.50 7.60
N ILE A 83 -0.50 -5.00 7.34
CA ILE A 83 0.30 -5.77 8.30
C ILE A 83 1.71 -5.20 8.38
N GLY A 84 2.29 -5.18 9.58
CA GLY A 84 3.66 -4.76 9.81
C GLY A 84 3.76 -3.75 10.94
N MET A 85 4.39 -2.59 10.71
CA MET A 85 4.58 -1.54 11.73
C MET A 85 4.13 -0.18 11.19
N GLY A 86 3.83 0.76 12.09
CA GLY A 86 3.41 2.12 11.70
C GLY A 86 4.44 2.81 10.80
N THR A 87 3.97 3.64 9.86
CA THR A 87 4.80 4.29 8.84
C THR A 87 5.71 5.39 9.37
N TYR A 88 6.60 5.91 8.51
CA TYR A 88 7.68 6.83 8.88
C TYR A 88 7.22 8.23 9.30
N ARG A 89 6.09 8.72 8.76
CA ARG A 89 5.51 10.06 9.03
C ARG A 89 6.31 11.20 8.40
N TRP A 90 6.54 11.13 7.09
CA TRP A 90 7.18 12.20 6.33
C TRP A 90 6.50 12.36 4.98
N ILE A 91 5.43 13.14 4.96
CA ILE A 91 4.48 13.29 3.88
C ILE A 91 4.12 14.75 3.54
N ILE A 92 4.67 15.75 4.22
CA ILE A 92 4.50 17.14 3.75
C ILE A 92 5.11 17.30 2.35
N PHE A 93 4.26 17.64 1.38
CA PHE A 93 4.71 17.95 0.03
C PHE A 93 5.56 19.20 0.04
N THR A 94 6.69 19.10 -0.64
CA THR A 94 7.67 20.18 -0.71
C THR A 94 7.82 20.70 -2.12
N SER A 95 7.92 22.01 -2.27
CA SER A 95 8.47 22.66 -3.46
C SER A 95 9.88 23.17 -3.16
N GLY A 96 10.43 24.01 -4.01
CA GLY A 96 11.67 24.71 -3.70
C GLY A 96 11.94 25.87 -4.63
N ALA A 97 12.95 26.66 -4.28
CA ALA A 97 13.36 27.85 -5.01
C ALA A 97 14.88 27.95 -5.07
N GLY A 98 15.40 28.39 -6.22
CA GLY A 98 16.80 28.78 -6.37
C GLY A 98 17.03 30.19 -5.83
N LEU A 99 18.19 30.42 -5.20
CA LEU A 99 18.60 31.72 -4.68
C LEU A 99 19.64 32.38 -5.60
N VAL A 100 19.91 33.67 -5.38
CA VAL A 100 20.78 34.49 -6.24
C VAL A 100 22.24 34.04 -6.27
N ASP A 101 22.69 33.31 -5.26
CA ASP A 101 24.03 32.73 -5.17
C ASP A 101 24.14 31.33 -5.81
N GLY A 102 23.05 30.82 -6.39
CA GLY A 102 22.97 29.48 -6.99
C GLY A 102 22.61 28.37 -6.03
N SER A 103 22.40 28.64 -4.74
CA SER A 103 21.90 27.65 -3.78
C SER A 103 20.41 27.34 -4.00
N PHE A 104 19.93 26.22 -3.45
CA PHE A 104 18.53 25.78 -3.56
C PHE A 104 17.94 25.51 -2.17
N VAL A 105 16.74 26.04 -1.92
CA VAL A 105 15.99 25.75 -0.70
C VAL A 105 14.78 24.88 -1.02
N ARG A 106 14.57 23.84 -0.21
CA ARG A 106 13.37 22.98 -0.24
C ARG A 106 12.38 23.50 0.80
N LEU A 107 11.14 23.75 0.39
CA LEU A 107 10.11 24.39 1.20
C LEU A 107 8.90 23.45 1.38
N PRO A 108 8.54 23.08 2.62
CA PRO A 108 7.29 22.36 2.89
C PRO A 108 6.09 23.29 2.69
N GLY A 109 5.04 22.82 2.01
CA GLY A 109 3.90 23.67 1.67
C GLY A 109 2.52 23.02 1.65
N TRP A 110 2.43 21.69 1.58
CA TRP A 110 1.13 21.01 1.51
C TRP A 110 1.09 19.77 2.42
N GLY A 111 0.24 19.79 3.44
CA GLY A 111 0.03 18.66 4.34
C GLY A 111 -0.92 17.61 3.77
N CYS A 112 -0.83 16.38 4.26
CA CYS A 112 -1.74 15.29 3.90
C CYS A 112 -2.60 14.93 5.12
N TYR A 113 -3.92 14.95 4.94
CA TYR A 113 -4.88 14.70 6.01
C TYR A 113 -5.82 13.57 5.60
N SER A 114 -6.22 12.76 6.57
CA SER A 114 -7.25 11.76 6.37
C SER A 114 -8.62 12.43 6.16
N ILE A 115 -9.61 11.66 5.68
CA ILE A 115 -10.99 12.16 5.47
C ILE A 115 -11.62 12.67 6.78
N ASP A 116 -11.26 12.07 7.92
CA ASP A 116 -11.67 12.50 9.26
C ASP A 116 -10.80 13.64 9.83
N GLY A 117 -9.88 14.20 9.04
CA GLY A 117 -9.10 15.39 9.40
C GLY A 117 -7.84 15.13 10.23
N LYS A 118 -7.39 13.88 10.38
CA LYS A 118 -6.13 13.58 11.08
C LYS A 118 -4.94 13.90 10.20
N ASP A 119 -3.93 14.53 10.80
CA ASP A 119 -2.67 14.87 10.13
C ASP A 119 -1.78 13.63 10.01
N LEU A 120 -1.54 13.17 8.77
CA LEU A 120 -0.70 11.99 8.53
C LEU A 120 0.77 12.23 8.90
N GLU A 121 1.26 13.47 8.91
CA GLU A 121 2.62 13.78 9.38
C GLU A 121 2.75 13.51 10.89
N LEU A 122 1.66 13.62 11.65
CA LEU A 122 1.67 13.36 13.09
C LEU A 122 1.33 11.90 13.41
N THR A 123 0.35 11.32 12.71
CA THR A 123 -0.15 9.98 13.02
C THR A 123 0.56 8.88 12.25
N GLY A 124 1.00 9.13 11.02
CA GLY A 124 1.32 8.09 10.06
C GLY A 124 0.11 7.21 9.73
N VAL A 125 0.40 5.99 9.29
CA VAL A 125 -0.59 4.94 9.06
C VAL A 125 -0.27 3.72 9.92
N ASP A 126 -1.18 3.39 10.83
CA ASP A 126 -1.07 2.18 11.64
C ASP A 126 -1.57 0.93 10.88
N PRO A 127 -0.87 -0.21 11.01
CA PRO A 127 -1.33 -1.47 10.46
C PRO A 127 -2.57 -1.97 11.19
N ASP A 128 -3.36 -2.82 10.53
CA ASP A 128 -4.47 -3.54 11.19
C ASP A 128 -3.95 -4.69 12.06
N ILE A 129 -2.80 -5.26 11.68
CA ILE A 129 -2.09 -6.28 12.46
C ILE A 129 -0.64 -5.84 12.64
N GLN A 130 -0.31 -5.43 13.86
CA GLN A 130 1.05 -5.02 14.19
C GLN A 130 1.97 -6.23 14.38
N VAL A 131 3.08 -6.26 13.63
CA VAL A 131 4.12 -7.29 13.69
C VAL A 131 5.47 -6.61 13.49
N GLY A 132 6.29 -6.61 14.54
CA GLY A 132 7.66 -6.11 14.47
C GLY A 132 8.63 -7.15 13.87
N MET A 133 9.78 -6.66 13.42
CA MET A 133 10.93 -7.50 13.07
C MET A 133 12.08 -7.16 14.01
N ASN A 134 12.54 -8.14 14.80
CA ASN A 134 13.60 -7.92 15.77
C ASN A 134 15.00 -8.24 15.19
N PHE A 135 16.04 -8.00 15.98
CA PHE A 135 17.43 -8.24 15.57
C PHE A 135 17.73 -9.71 15.28
N GLU A 136 17.18 -10.63 16.08
CA GLU A 136 17.37 -12.06 15.87
C GLU A 136 16.71 -12.53 14.57
N ASP A 137 15.55 -11.98 14.21
CA ASP A 137 14.88 -12.29 12.96
C ASP A 137 15.74 -11.89 11.77
N ARG A 138 16.39 -10.72 11.84
CA ARG A 138 17.31 -10.25 10.80
C ARG A 138 18.54 -11.16 10.67
N ILE A 139 19.19 -11.53 11.77
CA ILE A 139 20.35 -12.43 11.76
C ILE A 139 19.98 -13.80 11.18
N ASN A 140 18.82 -14.32 11.60
CA ASN A 140 18.35 -15.65 11.20
C ASN A 140 17.56 -15.65 9.89
N LYS A 141 17.47 -14.51 9.18
CA LYS A 141 16.71 -14.34 7.93
C LYS A 141 15.24 -14.77 8.03
N ARG A 142 14.61 -14.53 9.19
CA ARG A 142 13.17 -14.72 9.41
C ARG A 142 12.43 -13.45 9.02
N ASP A 143 11.24 -13.61 8.44
CA ASP A 143 10.36 -12.50 8.08
C ASP A 143 8.98 -12.69 8.73
N PRO A 144 8.84 -12.38 10.03
CA PRO A 144 7.58 -12.57 10.75
C PRO A 144 6.43 -11.74 10.17
N GLN A 145 6.74 -10.60 9.53
CA GLN A 145 5.75 -9.75 8.87
C GLN A 145 5.17 -10.44 7.63
N LEU A 146 6.05 -10.98 6.77
CA LEU A 146 5.64 -11.73 5.59
C LEU A 146 4.93 -13.04 5.98
N ASP A 147 5.44 -13.77 6.96
CA ASP A 147 4.83 -15.00 7.46
C ASP A 147 3.40 -14.73 7.94
N ARG A 148 3.20 -13.67 8.73
CA ARG A 148 1.86 -13.27 9.18
C ARG A 148 0.96 -12.83 8.03
N ALA A 149 1.50 -12.16 7.00
CA ALA A 149 0.73 -11.81 5.81
C ALA A 149 0.29 -13.03 5.00
N ILE A 150 1.15 -14.03 4.87
CA ILE A 150 0.80 -15.31 4.24
C ILE A 150 -0.26 -16.04 5.05
N GLU A 151 -0.11 -16.11 6.37
CA GLU A 151 -1.10 -16.74 7.25
C GLU A 151 -2.46 -16.04 7.13
N GLU A 152 -2.48 -14.71 7.19
CA GLU A 152 -3.72 -13.91 7.14
C GLU A 152 -4.41 -14.01 5.78
N ILE A 153 -3.65 -13.97 4.69
CA ILE A 153 -4.24 -14.02 3.34
C ILE A 153 -4.78 -15.42 3.02
N LEU A 154 -4.13 -16.48 3.51
CA LEU A 154 -4.62 -17.87 3.37
C LEU A 154 -5.92 -18.10 4.14
N LYS A 155 -6.15 -17.41 5.27
CA LYS A 155 -7.45 -17.47 5.99
C LYS A 155 -8.59 -16.90 5.16
N GLN A 156 -8.32 -15.92 4.30
CA GLN A 156 -9.32 -15.29 3.43
C GLN A 156 -9.62 -16.10 2.16
N LEU A 157 -8.82 -17.12 1.86
CA LEU A 157 -9.00 -18.02 0.71
C LEU A 157 -9.78 -19.31 1.04
N LYS A 158 -10.07 -19.57 2.31
CA LYS A 158 -10.89 -20.71 2.75
C LYS A 158 -12.37 -20.36 2.68
#